data_AF-A0A925DS18-F1
#
_entry.id   AF-A0A925DS18-F1
#
_cell.length_a   1.000
_cell.length_b   1.000
_cell.length_c   1.000
_cell.angle_alpha   90.00
_cell.angle_beta   90.00
_cell.angle_gamma   90.00
#
_symmetry.space_group_name_H-M   'P 1'
#
loop_
_entity.id
_entity.type
_entity.pdbx_description
1 polymer ?
#
loop_
_entity_poly.entity_id
_entity_poly.type
_entity_poly.pdbx_seq_one_letter_code
_entity_poly.pdbx_strand_id
1 'polypeptide(L)'
;MKRNFSLARSTHSSIQRKITIFKTFLRYLKKPETMQSAKLPSAKKIDYLLIAPIVALFVFGLFWLDYETKSISDLFKAENLVAFVLYFAPTVCLCYLLHYRFSKSSGRAASIITALLIGIPSASIGLIAVFLLIKNS
;
A
#
# COMPACT_ATOMS: atom_id res chain seq x y z
N MET A 1 7.82 54.34 -0.76
CA MET A 1 8.33 53.11 -1.42
C MET A 1 8.80 52.07 -0.37
N LYS A 2 7.89 51.52 0.44
CA LYS A 2 8.21 50.65 1.62
C LYS A 2 7.28 49.43 1.77
N ARG A 3 6.60 48.97 0.70
CA ARG A 3 5.63 47.85 0.78
C ARG A 3 6.16 46.48 0.31
N ASN A 4 7.34 46.40 -0.27
CA ASN A 4 7.85 45.15 -0.87
C ASN A 4 8.73 44.30 0.06
N PHE A 5 9.10 44.79 1.25
CA PHE A 5 10.01 44.07 2.16
C PHE A 5 9.32 43.09 3.12
N SER A 6 7.99 43.16 3.31
CA SER A 6 7.29 42.23 4.22
C SER A 6 6.89 40.90 3.56
N LEU A 7 6.72 40.89 2.23
CA LEU A 7 6.34 39.69 1.46
C LEU A 7 7.49 38.67 1.34
N ALA A 8 8.75 39.13 1.27
CA ALA A 8 9.92 38.24 1.21
C ALA A 8 10.21 37.53 2.54
N ARG A 9 9.81 38.12 3.67
CA ARG A 9 10.06 37.55 5.01
C ARG A 9 9.02 36.47 5.38
N SER A 10 7.82 36.55 4.80
CA SER A 10 6.74 35.57 4.97
C SER A 10 6.99 34.26 4.21
N THR A 11 7.50 34.33 2.98
CA THR A 11 7.76 33.16 2.13
C THR A 11 8.91 32.29 2.67
N HIS A 12 9.95 32.91 3.24
CA HIS A 12 11.10 32.20 3.80
C HIS A 12 10.74 31.32 5.01
N SER A 13 9.77 31.72 5.85
CA SER A 13 9.35 30.92 7.01
C SER A 13 8.59 29.65 6.60
N SER A 14 7.79 29.72 5.53
CA SER A 14 7.05 28.58 4.99
C SER A 14 7.95 27.51 4.38
N ILE A 15 9.01 27.94 3.68
CA ILE A 15 9.99 27.05 3.03
C ILE A 15 10.84 26.35 4.10
N GLN A 16 11.29 27.08 5.11
CA GLN A 16 12.04 26.51 6.24
C GLN A 16 11.22 25.48 7.03
N ARG A 17 9.91 25.69 7.18
CA ARG A 17 9.01 24.70 7.80
C ARG A 17 8.91 23.41 6.98
N LYS A 18 8.75 23.53 5.65
CA LYS A 18 8.70 22.36 4.74
C LYS A 18 10.01 21.57 4.75
N ILE A 19 11.16 22.25 4.75
CA ILE A 19 12.49 21.62 4.83
C ILE A 19 12.68 20.90 6.16
N THR A 20 12.18 21.46 7.26
CA THR A 20 12.29 20.84 8.59
C THR A 20 11.45 19.57 8.68
N ILE A 21 10.21 19.59 8.17
CA ILE A 21 9.34 18.40 8.11
C ILE A 21 9.97 17.33 7.22
N PHE A 22 10.51 17.72 6.07
CA PHE A 22 11.18 16.79 5.15
C PHE A 22 12.44 16.17 5.76
N LYS A 23 13.24 16.94 6.49
CA LYS A 23 14.41 16.42 7.23
C LYS A 23 14.02 15.46 8.34
N THR A 24 12.92 15.72 9.05
CA THR A 24 12.40 14.81 10.08
C THR A 24 11.88 13.51 9.45
N PHE A 25 11.18 13.61 8.32
CA PHE A 25 10.72 12.47 7.54
C PHE A 25 11.90 11.63 7.02
N LEU A 26 12.93 12.25 6.45
CA LEU A 26 14.16 11.58 6.03
C LEU A 26 14.89 10.93 7.21
N ARG A 27 14.88 11.54 8.40
CA ARG A 27 15.45 10.93 9.62
C ARG A 27 14.66 9.71 10.08
N TYR A 28 13.35 9.69 9.86
CA TYR A 28 12.50 8.54 10.14
C TYR A 28 12.76 7.40 9.15
N LEU A 29 13.00 7.71 7.88
CA LEU A 29 13.40 6.74 6.85
C LEU A 29 14.84 6.22 7.03
N LYS A 30 15.74 7.02 7.60
CA LYS A 30 17.15 6.70 7.76
C LYS A 30 17.50 6.06 9.10
N LYS A 31 16.54 5.62 9.91
CA LYS A 31 16.86 4.81 11.09
C LYS A 31 17.35 3.45 10.56
N PRO A 32 18.66 3.15 10.60
CA PRO A 32 19.09 1.81 10.26
C PRO A 32 18.60 0.96 11.43
N GLU A 33 17.62 0.10 11.17
CA GLU A 33 17.40 -1.03 12.06
C GLU A 33 18.75 -1.73 12.19
N THR A 34 19.37 -1.57 13.34
CA THR A 34 20.42 -2.45 13.82
C THR A 34 19.87 -3.85 13.63
N MET A 35 20.35 -4.51 12.58
CA MET A 35 20.05 -5.88 12.23
C MET A 35 20.60 -6.78 13.35
N GLN A 36 19.88 -6.83 14.47
CA GLN A 36 19.73 -8.11 15.12
C GLN A 36 19.03 -8.98 14.08
N SER A 37 19.76 -9.98 13.60
CA SER A 37 19.23 -11.15 12.90
C SER A 37 18.18 -11.83 13.79
N ALA A 38 17.03 -11.18 13.92
CA ALA A 38 15.87 -11.67 14.62
C ALA A 38 15.30 -12.73 13.70
N LYS A 39 15.64 -13.99 13.99
CA LYS A 39 14.96 -15.19 13.53
C LYS A 39 13.47 -14.87 13.49
N LEU A 40 12.93 -14.63 12.29
CA LEU A 40 11.55 -14.17 12.11
C LEU A 40 10.67 -15.18 12.84
N PRO A 41 9.99 -14.82 13.95
CA PRO A 41 9.29 -15.79 14.76
C PRO A 41 8.29 -16.51 13.86
N SER A 42 8.31 -17.85 13.88
CA SER A 42 7.51 -18.74 13.02
C SER A 42 6.06 -18.27 12.83
N ALA A 43 5.46 -17.71 13.88
CA ALA A 43 4.15 -17.07 13.87
C ALA A 43 3.96 -16.02 12.77
N LYS A 44 4.93 -15.14 12.52
CA LYS A 44 4.83 -14.11 11.46
C LYS A 44 4.76 -14.74 10.06
N LYS A 45 5.49 -15.84 9.83
CA LYS A 45 5.46 -16.55 8.53
C LYS A 45 4.06 -17.09 8.21
N ILE A 46 3.35 -17.59 9.23
CA ILE A 46 1.99 -18.11 9.08
C ILE A 46 1.00 -16.99 8.71
N ASP A 47 1.18 -15.77 9.21
CA ASP A 47 0.30 -14.64 8.85
C ASP A 47 0.44 -14.26 7.38
N TYR A 48 1.67 -14.23 6.87
CA TYR A 48 1.93 -13.97 5.47
C TYR A 48 1.31 -15.05 4.58
N LEU A 49 1.38 -16.31 5.03
CA LEU A 49 0.77 -17.47 4.37
C LEU A 49 -0.76 -17.43 4.39
N LEU A 50 -1.40 -16.72 5.32
CA LEU A 50 -2.86 -16.59 5.39
C LEU A 50 -3.37 -15.43 4.53
N ILE A 51 -2.71 -14.27 4.58
CA ILE A 51 -3.16 -13.07 3.86
C ILE A 51 -2.98 -13.24 2.34
N ALA A 52 -1.84 -13.76 1.89
CA ALA A 52 -1.54 -13.89 0.47
C ALA A 52 -2.59 -14.71 -0.32
N PRO A 53 -2.97 -15.94 0.08
CA PRO A 53 -3.96 -16.72 -0.65
C PRO A 53 -5.35 -16.08 -0.59
N ILE A 54 -5.74 -15.42 0.51
CA ILE A 54 -7.02 -14.72 0.59
C ILE A 54 -7.08 -13.56 -0.41
N VAL A 55 -6.01 -12.77 -0.49
CA VAL A 55 -5.92 -11.69 -1.48
C VAL A 55 -5.88 -12.26 -2.91
N ALA A 56 -5.15 -13.36 -3.13
CA ALA A 56 -5.12 -14.04 -4.43
C ALA A 56 -6.51 -14.50 -4.87
N LEU A 57 -7.28 -15.13 -3.97
CA LEU A 57 -8.65 -15.56 -4.24
C LEU A 57 -9.58 -14.37 -4.52
N PHE A 58 -9.42 -13.25 -3.81
CA PHE A 58 -10.19 -12.04 -4.07
C PHE A 58 -9.91 -11.47 -5.45
N VAL A 59 -8.62 -11.31 -5.80
CA VAL A 59 -8.22 -10.81 -7.13
C VAL A 59 -8.68 -11.79 -8.21
N PHE A 60 -8.52 -13.09 -8.02
CA PHE A 60 -9.05 -14.11 -8.93
C PHE A 60 -10.57 -13.98 -9.12
N GLY A 61 -11.30 -13.75 -8.03
CA GLY A 61 -12.74 -13.48 -8.07
C GLY A 61 -13.11 -12.21 -8.84
N LEU A 62 -12.30 -11.15 -8.75
CA LEU A 62 -12.48 -9.94 -9.57
C LEU A 62 -12.33 -10.24 -11.06
N PHE A 63 -11.30 -11.00 -11.45
CA PHE A 63 -11.14 -11.43 -12.85
C PHE A 63 -12.27 -12.34 -13.30
N TRP A 64 -12.75 -13.24 -12.44
CA TRP A 64 -13.89 -14.09 -12.76
C TRP A 64 -15.20 -13.30 -12.98
N LEU A 65 -15.38 -12.19 -12.27
CA LEU A 65 -16.52 -11.28 -12.45
C LEU A 65 -16.37 -10.38 -13.67
N ASP A 66 -15.15 -10.24 -14.21
CA ASP A 66 -14.92 -9.46 -15.41
C ASP A 66 -15.53 -10.17 -16.62
N TYR A 67 -16.32 -9.43 -17.41
CA TYR A 67 -17.14 -9.97 -18.50
C TYR A 67 -16.30 -10.52 -19.67
N GLU A 68 -15.04 -10.09 -19.78
CA GLU A 68 -14.12 -10.55 -20.82
C GLU A 68 -13.58 -11.97 -20.54
N THR A 69 -13.64 -12.44 -19.30
CA THR A 69 -13.10 -13.72 -18.86
C THR A 69 -14.16 -14.82 -18.97
N LYS A 70 -14.42 -15.27 -20.20
CA LYS A 70 -15.44 -16.28 -20.51
C LYS A 70 -15.11 -17.69 -20.00
N SER A 71 -13.85 -17.97 -19.71
CA SER A 71 -13.38 -19.27 -19.22
C SER A 71 -12.28 -19.14 -18.16
N ILE A 72 -12.15 -20.15 -17.28
CA ILE A 72 -11.06 -20.21 -16.29
C ILE A 72 -9.68 -20.21 -17.00
N SER A 73 -9.60 -20.84 -18.16
CA SER A 73 -8.38 -20.87 -18.98
C SER A 73 -7.94 -19.48 -19.45
N ASP A 74 -8.86 -18.54 -19.62
CA ASP A 74 -8.51 -17.18 -20.01
C ASP A 74 -7.73 -16.47 -18.91
N LEU A 75 -7.92 -16.80 -17.63
CA LEU A 75 -7.13 -16.22 -16.54
C LEU A 75 -5.64 -16.57 -16.61
N PHE A 76 -5.28 -17.64 -17.32
CA PHE A 76 -3.88 -18.05 -17.50
C PHE A 76 -3.24 -17.45 -18.76
N LYS A 77 -3.96 -16.64 -19.54
CA LYS A 77 -3.37 -15.85 -20.62
C LYS A 77 -2.39 -14.82 -20.05
N ALA A 78 -1.31 -14.57 -20.76
CA ALA A 78 -0.23 -13.68 -20.30
C ALA A 78 -0.73 -12.29 -19.89
N GLU A 79 -1.67 -11.72 -20.65
CA GLU A 79 -2.27 -10.41 -20.40
C GLU A 79 -3.01 -10.38 -19.05
N ASN A 80 -3.83 -11.40 -18.78
CA ASN A 80 -4.57 -11.54 -17.53
C ASN A 80 -3.66 -11.86 -16.35
N LEU A 81 -2.57 -12.59 -16.58
CA LEU A 81 -1.56 -12.86 -15.55
C LEU A 81 -0.82 -11.58 -15.13
N VAL A 82 -0.47 -10.74 -16.09
CA VAL A 82 0.15 -9.43 -15.82
C VAL A 82 -0.81 -8.55 -15.03
N ALA A 83 -2.07 -8.47 -15.47
CA ALA A 83 -3.09 -7.73 -14.74
C ALA A 83 -3.27 -8.30 -13.32
N PHE A 84 -3.33 -9.62 -13.15
CA PHE A 84 -3.40 -10.27 -11.85
C PHE A 84 -2.27 -9.83 -10.92
N VAL A 85 -1.02 -9.82 -11.39
CA VAL A 85 0.13 -9.37 -10.61
C VAL A 85 0.02 -7.90 -10.24
N LEU A 86 -0.44 -7.05 -11.17
CA LEU A 86 -0.66 -5.62 -10.94
C LEU A 86 -1.74 -5.34 -9.90
N TYR A 87 -2.78 -6.17 -9.79
CA TYR A 87 -3.78 -6.07 -8.72
C TYR A 87 -3.27 -6.70 -7.41
N PHE A 88 -2.63 -7.87 -7.50
CA PHE A 88 -2.23 -8.68 -6.35
C PHE A 88 -1.10 -8.04 -5.53
N ALA A 89 0.00 -7.66 -6.17
CA ALA A 89 1.20 -7.17 -5.49
C ALA A 89 0.94 -5.93 -4.61
N PRO A 90 0.32 -4.84 -5.11
CA PRO A 90 0.04 -3.68 -4.27
C PRO A 90 -0.98 -3.97 -3.18
N THR A 91 -2.00 -4.81 -3.46
CA THR A 91 -3.02 -5.17 -2.47
C THR A 91 -2.42 -5.97 -1.32
N VAL A 92 -1.60 -6.98 -1.61
CA VAL A 92 -0.89 -7.76 -0.58
C VAL A 92 0.05 -6.86 0.22
N CYS A 93 0.81 -5.99 -0.45
CA CYS A 93 1.70 -5.05 0.22
C CYS A 93 0.94 -4.15 1.20
N LEU A 94 -0.20 -3.60 0.78
CA LEU A 94 -1.04 -2.76 1.63
C LEU A 94 -1.62 -3.53 2.82
N CYS A 95 -2.15 -4.74 2.59
CA CYS A 95 -2.63 -5.62 3.65
C CYS A 95 -1.52 -5.94 4.67
N TYR A 96 -0.29 -6.18 4.22
CA TYR A 96 0.84 -6.40 5.12
C TYR A 96 1.23 -5.16 5.93
N LEU A 97 1.23 -3.99 5.32
CA LEU A 97 1.49 -2.73 6.02
C LEU A 97 0.43 -2.46 7.10
N LEU A 98 -0.85 -2.68 6.77
CA LEU A 98 -1.96 -2.56 7.71
C LEU A 98 -1.88 -3.59 8.83
N HIS A 99 -1.62 -4.86 8.52
CA HIS A 99 -1.45 -5.91 9.54
C HIS A 99 -0.28 -5.58 10.48
N TYR A 100 0.85 -5.15 9.94
CA TYR A 100 1.99 -4.70 10.76
C TYR A 100 1.63 -3.52 11.66
N ARG A 101 0.80 -2.58 11.17
CA ARG A 101 0.35 -1.44 11.96
C ARG A 101 -0.62 -1.82 13.07
N PHE A 102 -1.58 -2.71 12.79
CA PHE A 102 -2.62 -3.13 13.73
C PHE A 102 -2.15 -4.20 14.71
N SER A 103 -1.21 -5.06 14.34
CA SER A 103 -0.63 -6.06 15.24
C SER A 103 0.10 -5.46 16.44
N LYS A 104 0.45 -4.16 16.40
CA LYS A 104 0.98 -3.40 17.54
C LYS A 104 -0.10 -2.96 18.54
N SER A 105 -1.37 -2.91 18.13
CA SER A 105 -2.47 -2.35 18.93
C SER A 105 -3.61 -3.34 19.20
N SER A 106 -3.69 -4.45 18.45
CA SER A 106 -4.79 -5.39 18.47
C SER A 106 -4.27 -6.84 18.43
N GLY A 107 -5.09 -7.80 18.85
CA GLY A 107 -4.76 -9.22 18.76
C GLY A 107 -4.51 -9.67 17.33
N ARG A 108 -3.70 -10.72 17.16
CA ARG A 108 -3.22 -11.23 15.86
C ARG A 108 -4.34 -11.53 14.85
N ALA A 109 -5.41 -12.20 15.28
CA ALA A 109 -6.54 -12.51 14.41
C ALA A 109 -7.30 -11.24 13.99
N ALA A 110 -7.56 -10.34 14.95
CA ALA A 110 -8.22 -9.07 14.68
C ALA A 110 -7.41 -8.22 13.68
N SER A 111 -6.08 -8.13 13.84
CA SER A 111 -5.24 -7.38 12.91
C SER A 111 -5.26 -7.93 11.48
N ILE A 112 -5.31 -9.27 11.30
CA ILE A 112 -5.43 -9.88 9.97
C ILE A 112 -6.77 -9.53 9.34
N ILE A 113 -7.87 -9.74 10.08
CA ILE A 113 -9.23 -9.46 9.58
C ILE A 113 -9.36 -7.98 9.21
N THR A 114 -8.93 -7.07 10.09
CA THR A 114 -8.98 -5.63 9.84
C THR A 114 -8.10 -5.23 8.65
N ALA A 115 -6.91 -5.82 8.53
CA ALA A 115 -6.02 -5.54 7.40
C ALA A 115 -6.62 -5.99 6.06
N LEU A 116 -7.29 -7.14 6.00
CA LEU A 116 -7.98 -7.61 4.80
C LEU A 116 -9.21 -6.74 4.48
N LEU A 117 -10.03 -6.45 5.50
CA LEU A 117 -11.26 -5.69 5.36
C LEU A 117 -11.02 -4.26 4.88
N ILE A 118 -9.93 -3.63 5.31
CA ILE A 118 -9.57 -2.26 4.90
C ILE A 118 -8.66 -2.28 3.67
N GLY A 119 -7.67 -3.17 3.66
CA GLY A 119 -6.62 -3.20 2.63
C GLY A 119 -7.15 -3.57 1.26
N ILE A 120 -8.03 -4.56 1.17
CA ILE A 120 -8.59 -4.98 -0.12
C ILE A 120 -9.41 -3.85 -0.77
N PRO A 121 -10.44 -3.27 -0.13
CA PRO A 121 -11.20 -2.16 -0.74
C PRO A 121 -10.33 -0.94 -1.04
N SER A 122 -9.40 -0.58 -0.14
CA SER A 122 -8.54 0.59 -0.31
C SER A 122 -7.60 0.43 -1.51
N ALA A 123 -7.02 -0.76 -1.71
CA ALA A 123 -6.17 -1.04 -2.86
C ALA A 123 -6.96 -1.02 -4.17
N SER A 124 -8.16 -1.60 -4.19
CA SER A 124 -9.05 -1.57 -5.37
C SER A 124 -9.42 -0.15 -5.77
N ILE A 125 -9.84 0.69 -4.81
CA ILE A 125 -10.16 2.10 -5.07
C ILE A 125 -8.93 2.85 -5.57
N GLY A 126 -7.76 2.62 -4.94
CA GLY A 126 -6.51 3.24 -5.36
C GLY A 126 -6.13 2.89 -6.80
N LEU A 127 -6.23 1.61 -7.18
CA LEU A 127 -5.95 1.16 -8.55
C LEU A 127 -6.94 1.77 -9.55
N ILE A 128 -8.23 1.75 -9.27
CA ILE A 128 -9.25 2.38 -10.13
C ILE A 128 -8.94 3.87 -10.31
N ALA A 129 -8.62 4.59 -9.22
CA ALA A 129 -8.26 6.00 -9.28
C ALA A 129 -7.03 6.25 -10.16
N VAL A 130 -6.00 5.40 -10.05
CA VAL A 130 -4.80 5.49 -10.89
C VAL A 130 -5.15 5.27 -12.37
N PHE A 131 -5.93 4.24 -12.70
CA PHE A 131 -6.37 3.99 -14.08
C PHE A 131 -7.17 5.15 -14.66
N LEU A 132 -8.07 5.75 -13.87
CA LEU A 132 -8.85 6.91 -14.30
C LEU A 132 -7.97 8.14 -14.54
N LEU A 133 -6.93 8.35 -13.73
CA LEU A 133 -5.98 9.45 -13.91
C LEU A 133 -5.13 9.26 -15.18
N ILE A 134 -4.66 8.05 -15.43
CA ILE A 134 -3.88 7.73 -16.64
C ILE A 134 -4.73 7.93 -17.90
N LYS A 135 -6.00 7.50 -17.89
CA LYS A 135 -6.90 7.64 -19.05
C LYS A 135 -7.21 9.10 -19.41
N ASN A 136 -7.23 10.00 -18.42
CA ASN A 136 -7.55 11.41 -18.60
C ASN A 136 -6.33 12.30 -18.87
N SER A 137 -5.12 11.74 -18.85
CA SER A 137 -3.85 12.45 -19.13
C SER A 137 -3.45 12.28 -20.59
#